data_AF-A0A382DRY5-F1
#
_entry.id   AF-A0A382DRY5-F1
#
_cell.length_a   1.000
_cell.length_b   1.000
_cell.length_c   1.000
_cell.angle_alpha   90.00
_cell.angle_beta   90.00
_cell.angle_gamma   90.00
#
_symmetry.space_group_name_H-M   'P 1'
#
loop_
_entity.id
_entity.type
_entity.pdbx_description
1 polymer ?
#
loop_
_entity_poly.entity_id
_entity_poly.type
_entity_poly.pdbx_seq_one_letter_code
_entity_poly.pdbx_strand_id
1 'polypeptide(L)'
;MYKSFRRISISILLLSLNYISSDVIGQKKVICLMVEFQESESSGTTGDGHFLMNPDTTCGTYIIDPPPHDRSYFQSQLRAVNNYFQDVSYQKFGIDLEQSQIYPETNDEFYTLPNPMDYYNPYGVTESLKEERLITLFKDAISVAGSADLISFEDFDFVIVFHAGIGQDFSLPYLDPTPEDIPSTYIDRDMLGEAFLGVEHGIILPETENHLLFEEGNTLFDQVSQP
;
A
#
# COMPACT_ATOMS: atom_id res chain seq x y z
N MET A 1 -39.91 63.74 -32.96
CA MET A 1 -38.90 62.75 -33.40
C MET A 1 -37.96 62.48 -32.22
N TYR A 2 -38.30 61.54 -31.34
CA TYR A 2 -37.55 61.27 -30.10
C TYR A 2 -36.56 60.11 -30.33
N LYS A 3 -35.26 60.35 -30.16
CA LYS A 3 -34.21 59.32 -30.22
C LYS A 3 -34.06 58.67 -28.85
N SER A 4 -34.37 57.37 -28.78
CA SER A 4 -34.14 56.55 -27.58
C SER A 4 -32.67 56.14 -27.51
N PHE A 5 -31.96 56.58 -26.46
CA PHE A 5 -30.60 56.14 -26.15
C PHE A 5 -30.68 54.87 -25.29
N ARG A 6 -30.29 53.72 -25.87
CA ARG A 6 -30.11 52.47 -25.12
C ARG A 6 -28.79 52.53 -24.35
N ARG A 7 -28.87 52.48 -23.02
CA ARG A 7 -27.70 52.28 -22.15
C ARG A 7 -27.26 50.82 -22.25
N ILE A 8 -26.01 50.60 -22.65
CA ILE A 8 -25.37 49.28 -22.63
C ILE A 8 -24.62 49.19 -21.30
N SER A 9 -25.12 48.36 -20.37
CA SER A 9 -24.36 47.99 -19.17
C SER A 9 -23.36 46.89 -19.53
N ILE A 10 -22.08 47.17 -19.34
CA ILE A 10 -21.00 46.19 -19.44
C ILE A 10 -20.76 45.66 -18.02
N SER A 11 -21.23 44.43 -17.75
CA SER A 11 -20.91 43.74 -16.50
C SER A 11 -19.50 43.17 -16.60
N ILE A 12 -18.55 43.75 -15.86
CA ILE A 12 -17.20 43.21 -15.72
C ILE A 12 -17.26 42.09 -14.68
N LEU A 13 -17.16 40.85 -15.14
CA LEU A 13 -17.05 39.67 -14.29
C LEU A 13 -15.61 39.59 -13.76
N LEU A 14 -15.39 40.03 -12.53
CA LEU A 14 -14.14 39.81 -11.80
C LEU A 14 -14.05 38.33 -11.43
N LEU A 15 -13.37 37.53 -12.25
CA LEU A 15 -12.91 36.20 -11.85
C LEU A 15 -11.81 36.36 -10.80
N SER A 16 -12.17 36.17 -9.54
CA SER A 16 -11.19 35.93 -8.47
C SER A 16 -10.53 34.58 -8.75
N LEU A 17 -9.30 34.59 -9.28
CA LEU A 17 -8.43 33.42 -9.28
C LEU A 17 -8.06 33.12 -7.82
N ASN A 18 -8.80 32.22 -7.19
CA ASN A 18 -8.34 31.58 -5.97
C ASN A 18 -7.19 30.66 -6.37
N TYR A 19 -5.96 31.11 -6.16
CA TYR A 19 -4.79 30.24 -6.21
C TYR A 19 -4.89 29.30 -5.00
N ILE A 20 -5.50 28.14 -5.20
CA ILE A 20 -5.33 27.03 -4.28
C ILE A 20 -3.89 26.57 -4.48
N SER A 21 -3.03 26.90 -3.51
CA SER A 21 -1.68 26.32 -3.45
C SER A 21 -1.84 24.87 -3.01
N SER A 22 -1.33 23.93 -3.80
CA SER A 22 -1.16 22.55 -3.32
C SER A 22 0.01 22.55 -2.35
N ASP A 23 -0.14 21.91 -1.18
CA ASP A 23 0.96 21.76 -0.22
C ASP A 23 2.02 20.76 -0.71
N VAL A 24 1.69 19.92 -1.70
CA VAL A 24 2.61 18.97 -2.32
C VAL A 24 2.54 19.10 -3.85
N ILE A 25 3.69 19.30 -4.48
CA ILE A 25 3.88 19.36 -5.93
C ILE A 25 5.14 18.57 -6.32
N GLY A 26 5.24 18.19 -7.58
CA GLY A 26 6.39 17.51 -8.14
C GLY A 26 6.29 15.98 -8.12
N GLN A 27 7.36 15.34 -8.58
CA GLN A 27 7.46 13.89 -8.63
C GLN A 27 8.10 13.36 -7.34
N LYS A 28 7.60 12.23 -6.85
CA LYS A 28 8.15 11.52 -5.69
C LYS A 28 8.82 10.23 -6.11
N LYS A 29 10.05 10.03 -5.63
CA LYS A 29 10.83 8.83 -5.88
C LYS A 29 10.59 7.85 -4.74
N VAL A 30 10.10 6.65 -5.05
CA VAL A 30 9.79 5.63 -4.03
C VAL A 30 10.63 4.38 -4.21
N ILE A 31 10.88 3.69 -3.12
CA ILE A 31 11.40 2.32 -3.15
C ILE A 31 10.37 1.38 -2.54
N CYS A 32 10.07 0.30 -3.24
CA CYS A 32 9.18 -0.75 -2.79
C CYS A 32 9.99 -1.99 -2.43
N LEU A 33 9.70 -2.59 -1.29
CA LEU A 33 10.31 -3.83 -0.80
C LEU A 33 9.21 -4.89 -0.75
N MET A 34 9.39 -6.00 -1.46
CA MET A 34 8.48 -7.14 -1.41
C MET A 34 9.00 -8.12 -0.37
N VAL A 35 8.22 -8.35 0.69
CA VAL A 35 8.61 -9.18 1.82
C VAL A 35 7.63 -10.32 2.08
N GLU A 36 8.19 -11.46 2.43
CA GLU A 36 7.47 -12.67 2.85
C GLU A 36 7.86 -13.01 4.28
N PHE A 37 7.15 -13.95 4.88
CA PHE A 37 7.32 -14.35 6.27
C PHE A 37 7.83 -15.78 6.36
N GLN A 38 8.39 -16.14 7.51
CA GLN A 38 8.59 -17.55 7.82
C GLN A 38 7.22 -18.24 7.94
N GLU A 39 7.11 -19.49 7.46
CA GLU A 39 5.91 -20.29 7.65
C GLU A 39 5.56 -20.41 9.15
N SER A 40 4.26 -20.37 9.43
CA SER A 40 3.70 -20.48 10.77
C SER A 40 2.61 -21.53 10.79
N GLU A 41 2.41 -22.16 11.95
CA GLU A 41 1.26 -23.02 12.19
C GLU A 41 0.07 -22.21 12.78
N SER A 42 0.20 -20.87 12.87
CA SER A 42 -0.91 -20.03 13.31
C SER A 42 -2.05 -20.12 12.30
N SER A 43 -3.26 -20.33 12.81
CA SER A 43 -4.49 -20.22 12.02
C SER A 43 -5.06 -18.79 12.05
N GLY A 44 -4.34 -17.84 12.64
CA GLY A 44 -4.78 -16.46 12.83
C GLY A 44 -4.41 -15.52 11.68
N THR A 45 -3.71 -16.01 10.66
CA THR A 45 -3.30 -15.27 9.48
C THR A 45 -3.85 -15.94 8.22
N THR A 46 -4.04 -15.16 7.15
CA THR A 46 -4.45 -15.65 5.84
C THR A 46 -3.24 -16.07 5.01
N GLY A 47 -3.30 -17.27 4.41
CA GLY A 47 -2.21 -17.80 3.59
C GLY A 47 -1.04 -18.36 4.42
N ASP A 48 0.06 -18.69 3.75
CA ASP A 48 1.21 -19.39 4.35
C ASP A 48 2.41 -18.48 4.65
N GLY A 49 2.24 -17.17 4.48
CA GLY A 49 3.29 -16.16 4.62
C GLY A 49 4.06 -15.83 3.34
N HIS A 50 3.72 -16.43 2.20
CA HIS A 50 4.32 -16.15 0.89
C HIS A 50 3.33 -15.46 -0.07
N PHE A 51 3.87 -14.75 -1.07
CA PHE A 51 3.07 -14.09 -2.10
C PHE A 51 2.34 -15.10 -2.96
N LEU A 52 1.15 -14.71 -3.41
CA LEU A 52 0.33 -15.56 -4.26
C LEU A 52 0.92 -15.63 -5.68
N MET A 53 1.64 -16.72 -5.97
CA MET A 53 2.28 -16.91 -7.28
C MET A 53 1.42 -17.65 -8.29
N ASN A 54 0.43 -18.42 -7.84
CA ASN A 54 -0.39 -19.25 -8.70
C ASN A 54 -1.86 -18.82 -8.66
N PRO A 55 -2.55 -18.78 -9.81
CA PRO A 55 -3.98 -18.47 -9.87
C PRO A 55 -4.79 -19.49 -9.10
N ASP A 56 -5.56 -18.99 -8.13
CA ASP A 56 -6.67 -19.75 -7.59
C ASP A 56 -7.75 -19.91 -8.68
N THR A 57 -8.21 -21.14 -8.84
CA THR A 57 -9.25 -21.53 -9.81
C THR A 57 -10.67 -21.26 -9.31
N THR A 58 -10.83 -20.75 -8.09
CA THR A 58 -12.12 -20.49 -7.45
C THR A 58 -12.87 -19.31 -8.08
N CYS A 59 -12.14 -18.30 -8.55
CA CYS A 59 -12.74 -17.15 -9.24
C CYS A 59 -13.04 -17.51 -10.71
N GLY A 60 -14.20 -17.07 -11.21
CA GLY A 60 -14.64 -17.35 -12.58
C GLY A 60 -13.75 -16.70 -13.68
N THR A 61 -14.33 -16.41 -14.85
CA THR A 61 -13.55 -15.96 -16.02
C THR A 61 -12.88 -14.57 -15.90
N TYR A 62 -13.20 -13.79 -14.86
CA TYR A 62 -12.63 -12.46 -14.62
C TYR A 62 -12.22 -12.34 -13.16
N ILE A 63 -10.92 -12.12 -12.94
CA ILE A 63 -10.30 -12.00 -11.63
C ILE A 63 -9.69 -10.59 -11.56
N ILE A 64 -10.03 -9.83 -10.53
CA ILE A 64 -9.39 -8.54 -10.23
C ILE A 64 -8.10 -8.84 -9.51
N ASP A 65 -7.01 -8.21 -9.95
CA ASP A 65 -5.67 -8.39 -9.38
C ASP A 65 -5.28 -9.87 -9.29
N PRO A 66 -5.22 -10.60 -10.44
CA PRO A 66 -4.87 -12.00 -10.42
C PRO A 66 -3.37 -12.20 -10.13
N PRO A 67 -3.00 -13.31 -9.51
CA PRO A 67 -1.61 -13.72 -9.42
C PRO A 67 -1.02 -14.06 -10.81
N PRO A 68 0.32 -14.07 -10.94
CA PRO A 68 1.30 -13.96 -9.87
C PRO A 68 1.41 -12.54 -9.29
N HIS A 69 1.46 -12.43 -7.96
CA HIS A 69 1.75 -11.19 -7.23
C HIS A 69 3.26 -10.97 -7.15
N ASP A 70 3.87 -10.88 -8.32
CA ASP A 70 5.31 -10.73 -8.52
C ASP A 70 5.70 -9.25 -8.67
N ARG A 71 6.97 -8.98 -8.96
CA ARG A 71 7.44 -7.60 -9.20
C ARG A 71 6.65 -6.87 -10.31
N SER A 72 6.23 -7.59 -11.35
CA SER A 72 5.46 -7.01 -12.46
C SER A 72 4.05 -6.61 -12.04
N TYR A 73 3.45 -7.37 -11.12
CA TYR A 73 2.19 -7.00 -10.45
C TYR A 73 2.34 -5.67 -9.69
N PHE A 74 3.30 -5.55 -8.78
CA PHE A 74 3.52 -4.31 -8.02
C PHE A 74 3.94 -3.12 -8.89
N GLN A 75 4.67 -3.36 -9.98
CA GLN A 75 4.98 -2.32 -10.97
C GLN A 75 3.71 -1.78 -11.65
N SER A 76 2.73 -2.65 -11.90
CA SER A 76 1.44 -2.25 -12.45
C SER A 76 0.63 -1.43 -11.45
N GLN A 77 0.67 -1.79 -10.16
CA GLN A 77 0.04 -1.01 -9.08
C GLN A 77 0.65 0.39 -8.94
N LEU A 78 1.98 0.52 -8.90
CA LEU A 78 2.64 1.83 -8.88
C LEU A 78 2.27 2.70 -10.09
N ARG A 79 2.18 2.09 -11.28
CA ARG A 79 1.75 2.80 -12.49
C ARG A 79 0.30 3.28 -12.36
N ALA A 80 -0.60 2.46 -11.83
CA ALA A 80 -1.99 2.83 -11.61
C ALA A 80 -2.11 4.01 -10.65
N VAL A 81 -1.40 3.97 -9.51
CA VAL A 81 -1.35 5.06 -8.53
C VAL A 81 -0.78 6.34 -9.13
N ASN A 82 0.32 6.26 -9.88
CA ASN A 82 0.87 7.42 -10.59
C ASN A 82 -0.15 8.01 -11.57
N ASN A 83 -0.81 7.18 -12.38
CA ASN A 83 -1.81 7.65 -13.33
C ASN A 83 -2.97 8.38 -12.63
N TYR A 84 -3.46 7.84 -11.51
CA TYR A 84 -4.47 8.50 -10.70
C TYR A 84 -3.99 9.88 -10.23
N PHE A 85 -2.81 9.96 -9.61
CA PHE A 85 -2.29 11.22 -9.10
C PHE A 85 -2.01 12.25 -10.19
N GLN A 86 -1.49 11.83 -11.35
CA GLN A 86 -1.28 12.72 -12.49
C GLN A 86 -2.60 13.28 -13.03
N ASP A 87 -3.67 12.48 -13.07
CA ASP A 87 -4.98 12.91 -13.53
C ASP A 87 -5.61 13.92 -12.55
N VAL A 88 -5.77 13.53 -11.28
CA VAL A 88 -6.46 14.37 -10.28
C VAL A 88 -5.69 15.63 -9.89
N SER A 89 -4.36 15.63 -10.07
CA SER A 89 -3.50 16.80 -9.80
C SER A 89 -3.28 17.70 -11.02
N TYR A 90 -3.82 17.36 -12.19
CA TYR A 90 -3.52 18.06 -13.45
C TYR A 90 -2.02 18.10 -13.77
N GLN A 91 -1.37 16.94 -13.65
CA GLN A 91 0.06 16.73 -13.89
C GLN A 91 1.00 17.51 -12.95
N LYS A 92 0.50 17.88 -11.77
CA LYS A 92 1.30 18.62 -10.77
C LYS A 92 1.96 17.73 -9.74
N PHE A 93 1.51 16.49 -9.62
CA PHE A 93 2.00 15.51 -8.65
C PHE A 93 1.94 14.10 -9.24
N GLY A 94 2.92 13.28 -8.89
CA GLY A 94 2.97 11.88 -9.27
C GLY A 94 4.20 11.18 -8.69
N ILE A 95 4.37 9.93 -9.12
CA ILE A 95 5.51 9.09 -8.77
C ILE A 95 6.52 9.15 -9.92
N ASP A 96 7.79 9.35 -9.62
CA ASP A 96 8.88 9.23 -10.58
C ASP A 96 9.11 7.74 -10.88
N LEU A 97 8.35 7.19 -11.84
CA LEU A 97 8.46 5.78 -12.20
C LEU A 97 9.83 5.40 -12.82
N GLU A 98 10.62 6.36 -13.29
CA GLU A 98 11.95 6.09 -13.86
C GLU A 98 13.01 5.95 -12.77
N GLN A 99 12.88 6.72 -11.69
CA GLN A 99 13.81 6.69 -10.57
C GLN A 99 13.33 5.82 -9.40
N SER A 100 12.07 5.42 -9.38
CA SER A 100 11.54 4.51 -8.36
C SER A 100 11.98 3.07 -8.61
N GLN A 101 12.14 2.29 -7.55
CA GLN A 101 12.63 0.91 -7.62
C GLN A 101 11.71 -0.05 -6.85
N ILE A 102 11.59 -1.29 -7.31
CA ILE A 102 10.94 -2.39 -6.60
C ILE A 102 12.00 -3.48 -6.43
N TYR A 103 12.21 -3.90 -5.18
CA TYR A 103 13.17 -4.92 -4.79
C TYR A 103 12.50 -6.14 -4.14
N PRO A 104 13.05 -7.35 -4.33
CA PRO A 104 14.23 -7.68 -5.15
C PRO A 104 14.08 -7.35 -6.65
N GLU A 105 15.18 -7.17 -7.39
CA GLU A 105 15.09 -6.85 -8.84
C GLU A 105 14.60 -8.03 -9.67
N THR A 106 14.87 -9.25 -9.22
CA THR A 106 14.35 -10.48 -9.82
C THR A 106 12.83 -10.52 -9.67
N ASN A 107 12.13 -11.00 -10.70
CA ASN A 107 10.68 -10.85 -10.78
C ASN A 107 9.92 -11.64 -9.71
N ASP A 108 10.40 -12.85 -9.39
CA ASP A 108 9.78 -13.86 -8.54
C ASP A 108 10.63 -14.19 -7.30
N GLU A 109 11.43 -13.24 -6.83
CA GLU A 109 12.17 -13.34 -5.56
C GLU A 109 11.64 -12.32 -4.56
N PHE A 110 11.73 -12.68 -3.28
CA PHE A 110 11.19 -11.90 -2.17
C PHE A 110 12.16 -11.93 -0.98
N TYR A 111 12.07 -10.93 -0.11
CA TYR A 111 12.83 -10.94 1.14
C TYR A 111 12.04 -11.67 2.22
N THR A 112 12.55 -12.80 2.70
CA THR A 112 11.94 -13.47 3.85
C THR A 112 12.36 -12.77 5.16
N LEU A 113 11.39 -12.27 5.91
CA LEU A 113 11.58 -11.66 7.22
C LEU A 113 11.97 -12.70 8.29
N PRO A 114 12.61 -12.28 9.39
CA PRO A 114 13.10 -13.21 10.41
C PRO A 114 12.01 -13.87 11.26
N ASN A 115 10.79 -13.33 11.28
CA ASN A 115 9.68 -13.84 12.08
C ASN A 115 8.47 -14.18 11.18
N PRO A 116 7.55 -15.04 11.65
CA PRO A 116 6.30 -15.28 10.95
C PRO A 116 5.36 -14.08 11.01
N MET A 117 4.31 -14.07 10.19
CA MET A 117 3.35 -12.96 10.08
C MET A 117 2.64 -12.66 11.41
N ASP A 118 2.21 -13.68 12.15
CA ASP A 118 1.50 -13.55 13.43
C ASP A 118 2.35 -12.89 14.53
N TYR A 119 3.68 -12.93 14.42
CA TYR A 119 4.56 -12.18 15.31
C TYR A 119 4.42 -10.66 15.14
N TYR A 120 4.16 -10.19 13.92
CA TYR A 120 4.11 -8.78 13.58
C TYR A 120 2.75 -8.12 13.83
N ASN A 121 1.67 -8.90 13.96
CA ASN A 121 0.38 -8.41 14.45
C ASN A 121 -0.32 -9.43 15.37
N PRO A 122 0.19 -9.67 16.59
CA PRO A 122 -0.35 -10.70 17.46
C PRO A 122 -1.75 -10.33 17.98
N TYR A 123 -2.63 -11.33 18.08
CA TYR A 123 -3.98 -11.12 18.58
C TYR A 123 -4.02 -11.04 20.12
N GLY A 124 -4.97 -10.26 20.66
CA GLY A 124 -5.25 -10.19 22.10
C GLY A 124 -4.18 -9.49 22.95
N VAL A 125 -3.26 -8.75 22.33
CA VAL A 125 -2.25 -7.94 23.03
C VAL A 125 -2.67 -6.47 23.13
N THR A 126 -1.84 -5.65 23.79
CA THR A 126 -2.07 -4.20 23.89
C THR A 126 -1.79 -3.50 22.57
N GLU A 127 -2.52 -2.41 22.28
CA GLU A 127 -2.28 -1.57 21.09
C GLU A 127 -0.83 -1.08 21.00
N SER A 128 -0.21 -0.76 22.14
CA SER A 128 1.20 -0.35 22.17
C SER A 128 2.15 -1.43 21.66
N LEU A 129 1.84 -2.71 21.93
CA LEU A 129 2.67 -3.82 21.45
C LEU A 129 2.41 -4.06 19.96
N LYS A 130 1.16 -3.91 19.49
CA LYS A 130 0.85 -3.98 18.05
C LYS A 130 1.63 -2.91 17.28
N GLU A 131 1.61 -1.67 17.75
CA GLU A 131 2.37 -0.57 17.15
C GLU A 131 3.88 -0.88 17.11
N GLU A 132 4.45 -1.35 18.23
CA GLU A 132 5.85 -1.77 18.31
C GLU A 132 6.17 -2.87 17.28
N ARG A 133 5.26 -3.83 17.08
CA ARG A 133 5.44 -4.92 16.12
C ARG A 133 5.37 -4.47 14.66
N LEU A 134 4.48 -3.55 14.32
CA LEU A 134 4.43 -2.94 12.99
C LEU A 134 5.70 -2.14 12.68
N ILE A 135 6.20 -1.39 13.67
CA ILE A 135 7.50 -0.71 13.55
C ILE A 135 8.64 -1.73 13.37
N THR A 136 8.56 -2.86 14.07
CA THR A 136 9.54 -3.95 13.93
C THR A 136 9.50 -4.56 12.52
N LEU A 137 8.32 -4.82 11.95
CA LEU A 137 8.18 -5.29 10.57
C LEU A 137 8.87 -4.34 9.60
N PHE A 138 8.57 -3.05 9.70
CA PHE A 138 9.13 -2.04 8.81
C PHE A 138 10.67 -1.99 8.91
N LYS A 139 11.22 -2.05 10.13
CA LYS A 139 12.67 -2.07 10.37
C LYS A 139 13.33 -3.36 9.87
N ASP A 140 12.69 -4.51 10.05
CA ASP A 140 13.17 -5.80 9.56
C ASP A 140 13.23 -5.81 8.03
N ALA A 141 12.18 -5.33 7.35
CA ALA A 141 12.13 -5.20 5.90
C ALA A 141 13.29 -4.34 5.35
N ILE A 142 13.49 -3.14 5.91
CA ILE A 142 14.60 -2.25 5.54
C ILE A 142 15.95 -2.92 5.80
N SER A 143 16.11 -3.60 6.93
CA SER A 143 17.37 -4.23 7.32
C SER A 143 17.75 -5.40 6.40
N VAL A 144 16.79 -6.27 6.10
CA VAL A 144 17.00 -7.44 5.21
C VAL A 144 17.32 -6.96 3.80
N ALA A 145 16.50 -6.07 3.24
CA ALA A 145 16.69 -5.55 1.89
C ALA A 145 18.00 -4.74 1.77
N GLY A 146 18.25 -3.84 2.71
CA GLY A 146 19.47 -3.02 2.74
C GLY A 146 20.74 -3.84 2.84
N SER A 147 20.70 -4.97 3.57
CA SER A 147 21.85 -5.87 3.69
C SER A 147 22.05 -6.75 2.46
N ALA A 148 20.97 -7.23 1.84
CA ALA A 148 21.01 -8.12 0.68
C ALA A 148 21.48 -7.38 -0.59
N ASP A 149 20.95 -6.19 -0.85
CA ASP A 149 21.13 -5.46 -2.11
C ASP A 149 21.93 -4.16 -1.96
N LEU A 150 22.47 -3.87 -0.76
CA LEU A 150 23.29 -2.68 -0.47
C LEU A 150 22.56 -1.37 -0.80
N ILE A 151 21.26 -1.32 -0.50
CA ILE A 151 20.37 -0.20 -0.84
C ILE A 151 20.71 1.03 0.00
N SER A 152 20.81 2.20 -0.66
CA SER A 152 20.94 3.51 -0.01
C SER A 152 19.56 4.18 0.07
N PHE A 153 18.84 3.97 1.17
CA PHE A 153 17.45 4.45 1.30
C PHE A 153 17.30 5.98 1.29
N GLU A 154 18.35 6.73 1.65
CA GLU A 154 18.39 8.20 1.59
C GLU A 154 18.18 8.77 0.18
N ASP A 155 18.35 7.94 -0.86
CA ASP A 155 18.13 8.33 -2.24
C ASP A 155 16.63 8.39 -2.63
N PHE A 156 15.72 7.99 -1.74
CA PHE A 156 14.27 7.90 -2.00
C PHE A 156 13.47 8.79 -1.04
N ASP A 157 12.33 9.32 -1.50
CA ASP A 157 11.42 10.11 -0.67
C ASP A 157 10.63 9.22 0.32
N PHE A 158 10.28 7.99 -0.09
CA PHE A 158 9.46 7.06 0.70
C PHE A 158 9.88 5.61 0.49
N VAL A 159 9.76 4.82 1.56
CA VAL A 159 9.84 3.35 1.51
C VAL A 159 8.42 2.79 1.62
N ILE A 160 8.07 1.87 0.70
CA ILE A 160 6.83 1.10 0.72
C ILE A 160 7.22 -0.36 0.92
N VAL A 161 6.67 -1.00 1.93
CA VAL A 161 6.82 -2.44 2.18
C VAL A 161 5.54 -3.11 1.73
N PHE A 162 5.61 -3.88 0.64
CA PHE A 162 4.55 -4.82 0.28
C PHE A 162 4.82 -6.12 1.01
N HIS A 163 3.85 -6.62 1.77
CA HIS A 163 3.96 -7.90 2.44
C HIS A 163 3.01 -8.95 1.84
N ALA A 164 3.41 -10.21 1.88
CA ALA A 164 2.56 -11.34 1.55
C ALA A 164 1.33 -11.44 2.46
N GLY A 165 0.25 -12.03 1.96
CA GLY A 165 -1.03 -12.15 2.66
C GLY A 165 -1.93 -10.92 2.51
N ILE A 166 -3.06 -10.98 3.20
CA ILE A 166 -4.13 -9.98 3.09
C ILE A 166 -4.02 -8.92 4.19
N GLY A 167 -4.54 -7.72 3.91
CA GLY A 167 -4.67 -6.67 4.91
C GLY A 167 -5.82 -6.87 5.88
N GLN A 168 -5.61 -6.46 7.13
CA GLN A 168 -6.65 -6.37 8.15
C GLN A 168 -7.38 -5.01 8.11
N ASP A 169 -7.79 -4.57 6.93
CA ASP A 169 -8.27 -3.19 6.71
C ASP A 169 -9.80 -3.05 6.80
N PHE A 170 -10.54 -4.15 6.94
CA PHE A 170 -12.01 -4.15 7.01
C PHE A 170 -12.55 -4.62 8.36
N SER A 171 -13.55 -3.90 8.88
CA SER A 171 -14.31 -4.35 10.05
C SER A 171 -15.36 -5.38 9.64
N LEU A 172 -15.24 -6.60 10.13
CA LEU A 172 -16.23 -7.65 9.90
C LEU A 172 -17.38 -7.58 10.92
N PRO A 173 -18.64 -7.88 10.54
CA PRO A 173 -19.77 -7.91 11.47
C PRO A 173 -19.79 -9.15 12.38
N TYR A 174 -18.82 -10.06 12.22
CA TYR A 174 -18.66 -11.31 12.96
C TYR A 174 -17.19 -11.47 13.42
N LEU A 175 -16.86 -12.60 14.05
CA LEU A 175 -15.49 -12.87 14.49
C LEU A 175 -14.59 -13.07 13.28
N ASP A 176 -13.59 -12.20 13.14
CA ASP A 176 -12.53 -12.32 12.15
C ASP A 176 -11.77 -13.65 12.36
N PRO A 177 -11.76 -14.56 11.37
CA PRO A 177 -11.02 -15.82 11.44
C PRO A 177 -9.51 -15.59 11.39
N THR A 178 -9.05 -14.47 10.81
CA THR A 178 -7.63 -14.16 10.63
C THR A 178 -7.25 -12.84 11.33
N PRO A 179 -7.44 -12.75 12.66
CA PRO A 179 -7.28 -11.50 13.39
C PRO A 179 -5.82 -11.04 13.54
N GLU A 180 -4.87 -11.82 13.03
CA GLU A 180 -3.43 -11.55 13.05
C GLU A 180 -2.92 -11.11 11.65
N ASP A 181 -3.80 -10.96 10.67
CA ASP A 181 -3.48 -10.33 9.40
C ASP A 181 -2.94 -8.90 9.60
N ILE A 182 -1.99 -8.46 8.80
CA ILE A 182 -1.29 -7.20 9.05
C ILE A 182 -2.04 -6.05 8.36
N PRO A 183 -2.45 -4.99 9.08
CA PRO A 183 -3.16 -3.87 8.47
C PRO A 183 -2.23 -2.95 7.68
N SER A 184 -2.78 -2.28 6.68
CA SER A 184 -2.10 -1.17 6.00
C SER A 184 -1.75 -0.07 7.00
N THR A 185 -0.49 0.35 7.02
CA THR A 185 0.01 1.26 8.05
C THR A 185 0.94 2.32 7.46
N TYR A 186 0.68 3.60 7.78
CA TYR A 186 1.65 4.67 7.57
C TYR A 186 2.57 4.76 8.78
N ILE A 187 3.88 4.58 8.55
CA ILE A 187 4.91 4.70 9.58
C ILE A 187 5.45 6.11 9.52
N ASP A 188 5.24 6.86 10.59
CA ASP A 188 5.78 8.22 10.72
C ASP A 188 7.03 8.30 11.61
N ARG A 189 7.63 9.49 11.63
CA ARG A 189 8.83 9.76 12.42
C ARG A 189 8.61 9.59 13.93
N ASP A 190 7.42 9.89 14.43
CA ASP A 190 7.12 9.80 15.86
C ASP A 190 7.05 8.33 16.28
N MET A 191 6.47 7.47 15.44
CA MET A 191 6.49 6.01 15.60
C MET A 191 7.92 5.45 15.59
N LEU A 192 8.77 5.92 14.65
CA LEU A 192 10.16 5.45 14.56
C LEU A 192 11.04 5.94 15.73
N GLY A 193 10.70 7.09 16.32
CA GLY A 193 11.47 7.82 17.34
C GLY A 193 12.70 8.53 16.77
N GLU A 194 13.52 7.81 16.01
CA GLU A 194 14.65 8.35 15.24
C GLU A 194 14.66 7.74 13.83
N ALA A 195 15.27 8.44 12.87
CA ALA A 195 15.40 7.94 11.51
C ALA A 195 16.14 6.58 11.49
N PHE A 196 15.61 5.61 10.75
CA PHE A 196 16.18 4.27 10.67
C PHE A 196 16.84 4.07 9.31
N LEU A 197 18.18 3.96 9.29
CA LEU A 197 18.97 3.87 8.04
C LEU A 197 18.65 4.99 7.03
N GLY A 198 18.42 6.20 7.53
CA GLY A 198 18.06 7.37 6.71
C GLY A 198 16.57 7.50 6.37
N VAL A 199 15.75 6.49 6.70
CA VAL A 199 14.31 6.50 6.48
C VAL A 199 13.60 7.20 7.63
N GLU A 200 12.81 8.23 7.31
CA GLU A 200 12.01 8.97 8.29
C GLU A 200 10.52 8.60 8.26
N HIS A 201 10.01 8.08 7.15
CA HIS A 201 8.61 7.71 6.96
C HIS A 201 8.49 6.54 5.98
N GLY A 202 7.39 5.80 6.06
CA GLY A 202 7.09 4.77 5.08
C GLY A 202 5.67 4.24 5.17
N ILE A 203 5.40 3.23 4.35
CA ILE A 203 4.08 2.60 4.24
C ILE A 203 4.27 1.10 4.27
N ILE A 204 3.43 0.39 5.02
CA ILE A 204 3.24 -1.06 4.95
C ILE A 204 1.91 -1.29 4.25
N LEU A 205 1.90 -2.13 3.21
CA LEU A 205 0.71 -2.53 2.47
C LEU A 205 0.73 -4.05 2.25
N PRO A 206 -0.43 -4.73 2.26
CA PRO A 206 -0.53 -6.12 1.85
C PRO A 206 -0.38 -6.27 0.34
N GLU A 207 -0.21 -7.52 -0.11
CA GLU A 207 -0.17 -7.84 -1.55
C GLU A 207 -1.52 -7.58 -2.22
N THR A 208 -2.61 -7.79 -1.48
CA THR A 208 -3.98 -7.66 -1.96
C THR A 208 -4.97 -7.49 -0.81
N GLU A 209 -6.11 -6.90 -1.14
CA GLU A 209 -7.33 -6.91 -0.32
C GLU A 209 -8.37 -7.89 -0.88
N ASN A 210 -8.02 -8.63 -1.93
CA ASN A 210 -8.94 -9.57 -2.56
C ASN A 210 -8.97 -10.91 -1.80
N HIS A 211 -9.75 -10.94 -0.73
CA HIS A 211 -9.99 -12.14 0.08
C HIS A 211 -10.47 -13.36 -0.72
N LEU A 212 -11.10 -13.19 -1.88
CA LEU A 212 -11.59 -14.32 -2.69
C LEU A 212 -10.46 -15.14 -3.35
N LEU A 213 -9.21 -14.67 -3.25
CA LEU A 213 -8.05 -15.40 -3.73
C LEU A 213 -7.51 -16.42 -2.71
N PHE A 214 -8.06 -16.45 -1.50
CA PHE A 214 -7.59 -17.27 -0.38
C PHE A 214 -8.72 -18.14 0.18
N GLU A 215 -8.37 -19.31 0.71
CA GLU A 215 -9.36 -20.27 1.22
C GLU A 215 -10.13 -19.70 2.42
N GLU A 216 -9.46 -18.93 3.27
CA GLU A 216 -10.00 -18.22 4.41
C GLU A 216 -11.11 -17.24 3.98
N GLY A 217 -10.96 -16.64 2.79
CA GLY A 217 -11.99 -15.80 2.16
C GLY A 217 -13.33 -16.51 1.96
N ASN A 218 -13.33 -17.80 1.62
CA ASN A 218 -14.59 -18.55 1.50
C ASN A 218 -15.33 -18.58 2.84
N THR A 219 -14.61 -18.78 3.95
CA THR A 219 -15.22 -18.80 5.29
C THR A 219 -15.77 -17.44 5.71
N LEU A 220 -15.11 -16.35 5.29
CA LEU A 220 -15.55 -14.98 5.50
C LEU A 220 -16.86 -14.70 4.77
N PHE A 221 -16.96 -15.05 3.49
CA PHE A 221 -18.10 -14.63 2.66
C PHE A 221 -19.25 -15.65 2.57
N ASP A 222 -19.03 -16.92 2.93
CA ASP A 222 -20.09 -17.95 2.97
C ASP A 222 -21.24 -17.62 3.95
N GLN A 223 -20.97 -16.78 4.96
CA GLN A 223 -21.97 -16.36 5.95
C GLN A 223 -22.82 -15.16 5.48
N VAL A 224 -22.50 -14.57 4.32
CA VAL A 224 -23.13 -13.36 3.82
C VAL A 224 -24.14 -13.74 2.74
N SER A 225 -25.43 -13.57 3.03
CA SER A 225 -26.52 -13.95 2.11
C SER A 225 -26.54 -13.19 0.76
N GLN A 226 -25.72 -12.14 0.64
CA GLN A 226 -25.44 -11.41 -0.59
C GLN A 226 -23.99 -10.87 -0.53
N PRO A 227 -23.04 -11.49 -1.26
CA PRO A 227 -21.67 -10.97 -1.38
C PRO A 227 -21.63 -9.68 -2.22
#